data_AF-A0A938HA10-F1
#
_entry.id   AF-A0A938HA10-F1
#
_cell.length_a   1.000
_cell.length_b   1.000
_cell.length_c   1.000
_cell.angle_alpha   90.00
_cell.angle_beta   90.00
_cell.angle_gamma   90.00
#
_symmetry.space_group_name_H-M   'P 1'
#
loop_
_entity.id
_entity.type
_entity.pdbx_description
1 polymer ?
#
loop_
_entity_poly.entity_id
_entity_poly.type
_entity_poly.pdbx_seq_one_letter_code
_entity_poly.pdbx_strand_id
1 'polypeptide(L)' 'MTILNPPKWKLMLLTWLFIYPLINILFFLLFPLLKEWHQLLKTLTLTLILVPLMGAFLPKWHALFRNWLHK' A
#
# COMPACT_ATOMS: atom_id res chain seq x y z
N MET A 1 -30.90 4.44 3.41
CA MET A 1 -29.83 3.59 2.83
C MET A 1 -28.83 3.31 3.94
N THR A 2 -28.88 2.12 4.54
CA THR A 2 -27.92 1.75 5.58
C THR A 2 -26.57 1.53 4.92
N ILE A 3 -25.63 2.45 5.18
CA ILE A 3 -24.24 2.28 4.80
C ILE A 3 -23.72 1.12 5.65
N LEU A 4 -23.82 -0.11 5.12
CA LEU A 4 -23.13 -1.27 5.70
C LEU A 4 -21.65 -0.96 5.59
N ASN A 5 -21.07 -0.44 6.68
CA ASN A 5 -19.64 -0.28 6.80
C ASN A 5 -19.01 -1.63 6.48
N PRO A 6 -18.17 -1.74 5.44
CA PRO A 6 -17.56 -3.01 5.10
C PRO A 6 -16.79 -3.54 6.31
N PRO A 7 -16.85 -4.86 6.56
CA PRO A 7 -16.25 -5.42 7.76
C PRO A 7 -14.75 -5.08 7.80
N LYS A 8 -14.30 -4.54 8.93
CA LYS A 8 -12.95 -3.99 9.11
C LYS A 8 -11.83 -4.97 8.71
N TRP A 9 -12.06 -6.27 8.90
CA TRP A 9 -11.11 -7.32 8.50
C TRP A 9 -10.91 -7.42 6.98
N LYS A 10 -11.97 -7.25 6.17
CA LYS A 10 -11.86 -7.25 4.69
C LYS A 10 -11.03 -6.08 4.22
N LEU A 11 -11.22 -4.90 4.81
CA LEU A 11 -10.43 -3.71 4.52
C LEU A 11 -8.96 -3.87 4.93
N MET A 12 -8.68 -4.43 6.11
CA MET A 12 -7.32 -4.74 6.54
C MET A 12 -6.63 -5.70 5.58
N LEU A 13 -7.30 -6.80 5.20
CA LEU A 13 -6.72 -7.80 4.30
C LEU A 13 -6.46 -7.21 2.91
N LEU A 14 -7.39 -6.42 2.37
CA LEU A 14 -7.21 -5.77 1.08
C LEU A 14 -6.04 -4.76 1.09
N THR A 15 -5.93 -4.00 2.18
CA THR A 15 -4.85 -3.03 2.36
C THR A 15 -3.51 -3.74 2.51
N TRP A 16 -3.45 -4.83 3.28
CA TRP A 16 -2.27 -5.66 3.42
C TRP A 16 -1.84 -6.27 2.08
N LEU A 17 -2.78 -6.80 1.31
CA LEU A 17 -2.55 -7.35 -0.04
C LEU A 17 -2.04 -6.31 -1.02
N PHE A 18 -2.35 -5.02 -0.81
CA PHE A 18 -1.81 -3.93 -1.61
C PHE A 18 -0.40 -3.53 -1.17
N ILE A 19 -0.19 -3.37 0.13
CA ILE A 19 1.09 -2.88 0.69
C ILE A 19 2.22 -3.90 0.48
N TYR A 20 1.95 -5.19 0.71
CA TYR A 20 2.98 -6.23 0.65
C TYR A 20 3.68 -6.36 -0.72
N PRO A 21 2.97 -6.47 -1.86
CA PRO A 21 3.63 -6.48 -3.16
C PRO A 21 4.25 -5.13 -3.49
N LEU A 22 3.60 -4.01 -3.11
CA LEU A 22 4.12 -2.67 -3.37
C LEU A 22 5.48 -2.44 -2.68
N ILE A 23 5.61 -2.85 -1.42
CA ILE A 23 6.88 -2.71 -0.70
C ILE A 23 7.97 -3.60 -1.27
N ASN A 24 7.64 -4.80 -1.74
CA ASN A 24 8.62 -5.69 -2.41
C ASN A 24 9.10 -5.12 -3.74
N ILE A 25 8.19 -4.54 -4.55
CA ILE A 25 8.54 -3.86 -5.81
C ILE A 25 9.44 -2.65 -5.51
N LEU A 26 9.08 -1.84 -4.53
CA LEU A 26 9.89 -0.69 -4.12
C LEU A 26 11.25 -1.13 -3.58
N PHE A 27 11.33 -2.21 -2.79
CA PHE A 27 12.61 -2.75 -2.37
C PHE A 27 13.42 -3.21 -3.58
N PHE A 28 12.87 -4.03 -4.47
CA PHE A 28 13.57 -4.51 -5.65
C PHE A 28 14.12 -3.36 -6.51
N LEU A 29 13.38 -2.25 -6.63
CA LEU A 29 13.79 -1.08 -7.40
C LEU A 29 14.76 -0.16 -6.65
N LEU A 30 14.50 0.14 -5.37
CA LEU A 30 15.27 1.11 -4.58
C LEU A 30 16.54 0.51 -3.97
N PHE A 31 16.55 -0.77 -3.57
CA PHE A 31 17.74 -1.39 -2.97
C PHE A 31 18.99 -1.34 -3.86
N PRO A 32 18.91 -1.62 -5.18
CA PRO A 32 20.07 -1.48 -6.06
C PRO A 32 20.47 -0.01 -6.26
N LEU A 33 19.52 0.93 -6.31
CA LEU A 33 19.82 2.36 -6.48
C LEU A 33 20.46 2.97 -5.22
N LEU A 34 20.02 2.55 -4.04
CA LEU A 34 20.43 3.12 -2.75
C LEU A 34 21.49 2.25 -2.06
N LYS A 35 22.23 1.42 -2.81
CA LYS A 35 23.11 0.39 -2.24
C LYS A 35 24.14 0.95 -1.26
N GLU A 36 24.72 2.10 -1.57
CA GLU A 36 25.76 2.77 -0.77
C GLU A 36 25.21 3.74 0.29
N TRP A 37 23.89 3.96 0.33
CA TRP A 37 23.29 4.89 1.27
C TRP A 37 23.25 4.30 2.68
N HIS A 38 23.23 5.18 3.68
CA HIS A 38 23.00 4.76 5.07
C HIS A 38 21.59 4.16 5.21
N GLN A 39 21.43 3.11 6.04
CA GLN A 39 20.16 2.39 6.19
C GLN A 39 18.96 3.33 6.48
N LEU A 40 19.17 4.36 7.29
CA LEU A 40 18.16 5.37 7.63
C LEU A 40 17.69 6.18 6.41
N LEU A 41 18.59 6.49 5.48
CA LEU A 41 18.24 7.22 4.26
C LEU A 41 17.49 6.32 3.28
N LYS A 42 17.84 5.03 3.22
CA LYS A 42 17.10 4.05 2.41
C LYS A 42 15.65 3.93 2.87
N THR A 43 15.44 3.76 4.16
CA THR A 43 14.10 3.63 4.73
C THR A 43 13.32 4.93 4.60
N LEU A 44 13.95 6.10 4.78
CA LEU A 44 13.30 7.40 4.59
C LEU A 44 12.89 7.62 3.13
N THR A 45 13.73 7.26 2.16
CA THR A 45 13.39 7.35 0.74
C THR A 45 12.25 6.41 0.38
N LEU A 46 12.29 5.18 0.90
CA LEU A 46 11.23 4.20 0.69
C LEU A 46 9.90 4.69 1.27
N THR A 47 9.86 5.24 2.49
CA THR A 47 8.61 5.77 3.07
C THR A 47 8.11 7.00 2.33
N LEU A 48 9.01 7.90 1.92
CA LEU A 48 8.67 9.09 1.15
C LEU A 48 7.99 8.75 -0.18
N ILE A 49 8.31 7.59 -0.78
CA ILE A 49 7.69 7.11 -2.02
C ILE A 49 6.44 6.26 -1.72
N LEU A 50 6.53 5.34 -0.76
CA LEU A 50 5.48 4.39 -0.41
C LEU A 50 4.21 5.10 0.08
N VAL A 51 4.33 6.07 0.99
CA VAL A 51 3.18 6.75 1.60
C VAL A 51 2.34 7.51 0.57
N PRO A 52 2.89 8.37 -0.31
CA PRO A 52 2.09 9.03 -1.34
C PRO A 52 1.53 8.06 -2.39
N LEU A 53 2.28 6.99 -2.74
CA LEU A 53 1.74 5.92 -3.59
C LEU A 53 0.52 5.28 -2.95
N MET A 54 0.60 4.93 -1.67
CA MET A 54 -0.56 4.41 -0.94
C MET A 54 -1.70 5.43 -0.91
N GLY A 55 -1.44 6.69 -0.53
CA GLY A 55 -2.48 7.73 -0.50
C GLY A 55 -3.22 7.91 -1.83
N ALA A 56 -2.50 7.81 -2.96
CA ALA A 56 -3.07 7.98 -4.29
C ALA A 56 -3.78 6.71 -4.83
N PHE A 57 -3.24 5.52 -4.57
CA PHE A 57 -3.74 4.27 -5.16
C PHE A 57 -4.70 3.50 -4.27
N LEU A 58 -4.56 3.60 -2.95
CA LEU A 58 -5.43 2.95 -1.97
C LEU A 58 -6.92 3.25 -2.19
N PRO A 59 -7.38 4.50 -2.43
CA PRO A 59 -8.80 4.76 -2.70
C PRO A 59 -9.28 4.08 -3.99
N LYS A 60 -8.42 3.99 -5.02
CA LYS A 60 -8.74 3.26 -6.26
C LYS A 60 -8.82 1.75 -6.01
N TRP A 61 -7.91 1.22 -5.19
CA TRP A 61 -7.88 -0.18 -4.80
C TRP A 61 -9.14 -0.58 -4.00
N HIS A 62 -9.54 0.23 -3.02
CA HIS A 62 -10.80 0.04 -2.29
C HIS A 62 -12.02 0.18 -3.20
N ALA A 63 -12.00 1.08 -4.19
CA ALA A 63 -13.08 1.24 -5.15
C ALA A 63 -13.24 0.01 -6.07
N LEU A 64 -12.13 -0.59 -6.54
CA LEU A 64 -12.17 -1.82 -7.35
C LEU A 64 -12.81 -2.99 -6.61
N PHE A 65 -12.56 -3.10 -5.30
CA PHE A 65 -13.11 -4.15 -4.46
C PHE A 65 -14.41 -3.78 -3.75
N ARG A 66 -15.05 -2.63 -4.07
CA ARG A 66 -16.36 -2.26 -3.48
C ARG A 66 -17.39 -3.37 -3.63
N ASN A 67 -17.46 -3.99 -4.81
CA ASN A 67 -18.42 -5.05 -5.08
C ASN A 67 -18.19 -6.30 -4.21
N TRP A 68 -16.95 -6.58 -3.80
CA TRP A 68 -16.62 -7.69 -2.88
C TRP A 68 -16.76 -7.28 -1.40
N LEU A 69 -16.55 -6.00 -1.10
CA LEU A 69 -16.72 -5.43 0.23
C LEU A 69 -18.19 -5.34 0.66
N HIS A 70 -19.11 -5.09 -0.30
CA HIS A 70 -20.55 -5.01 -0.08
C HIS A 70 -21.31 -6.34 -0.28
N LYS A 71 -20.63 -7.41 -0.74
CA LYS A 71 -21.16 -8.77 -0.81
C LYS A 71 -20.88 -9.54 0.48
#